data_AF-A0A0C9X0T4-F1
#
_entry.id   AF-A0A0C9X0T4-F1
#
_cell.length_a   1.000
_cell.length_b   1.000
_cell.length_c   1.000
_cell.angle_alpha   90.00
_cell.angle_beta   90.00
_cell.angle_gamma   90.00
#
_symmetry.space_group_name_H-M   'P 1'
#
loop_
_entity.id
_entity.type
_entity.pdbx_description
1 polymer ?
#
loop_
_entity_poly.entity_id
_entity_poly.type
_entity_poly.pdbx_seq_one_letter_code
_entity_poly.pdbx_strand_id
1 'polypeptide(L)'
;PVFDKQTTQVAHFLGTCTPPMTHFLPNFVVFGCKNEDFLQAVNSWPDDVIEFFLKSLPSCGKSKFTGMDILVLKNHFCAYFK
;
A
#
# COMPACT_ATOMS: atom_id res chain seq x y z
N PRO A 1 -14.54 4.67 -9.77
CA PRO A 1 -14.11 3.33 -10.26
C PRO A 1 -14.82 2.23 -9.47
N VAL A 2 -15.43 1.26 -10.14
CA VAL A 2 -15.95 0.07 -9.47
C VAL A 2 -14.74 -0.79 -9.13
N PHE A 3 -14.41 -0.87 -7.85
CA PHE A 3 -13.31 -1.70 -7.37
C PHE A 3 -13.80 -3.13 -7.25
N ASP A 4 -13.08 -4.07 -7.85
CA ASP A 4 -13.34 -5.49 -7.61
C ASP A 4 -13.25 -5.77 -6.11
N LYS A 5 -14.08 -6.69 -5.59
CA LYS A 5 -14.15 -7.05 -4.15
C LYS A 5 -12.76 -7.25 -3.53
N GLN A 6 -11.82 -7.80 -4.29
CA GLN A 6 -10.44 -8.01 -3.85
C GLN A 6 -9.76 -6.66 -3.54
N THR A 7 -9.74 -5.73 -4.50
CA THR A 7 -9.07 -4.42 -4.37
C THR A 7 -9.71 -3.50 -3.32
N THR A 8 -10.92 -3.84 -2.85
CA THR A 8 -11.63 -3.09 -1.80
C THR A 8 -10.86 -3.07 -0.48
N GLN A 9 -10.17 -4.16 -0.13
CA GLN A 9 -9.39 -4.25 1.12
C GLN A 9 -8.14 -3.36 1.06
N VAL A 10 -7.45 -3.34 -0.07
CA VAL A 10 -6.29 -2.47 -0.29
C VAL A 10 -6.73 -1.00 -0.35
N ALA A 11 -7.87 -0.71 -0.98
CA ALA A 11 -8.45 0.63 -0.98
C ALA A 11 -8.80 1.10 0.44
N HIS A 12 -9.37 0.22 1.26
CA HIS A 12 -9.69 0.49 2.66
C HIS A 12 -8.42 0.77 3.47
N PHE A 13 -7.42 -0.11 3.39
CA PHE A 13 -6.10 0.08 4.01
C PHE A 13 -5.49 1.44 3.66
N LEU A 14 -5.48 1.80 2.38
CA LEU A 14 -4.96 3.10 1.94
C LEU A 14 -5.83 4.27 2.44
N GLY A 15 -7.14 4.05 2.60
CA GLY A 15 -8.08 5.04 3.14
C GLY A 15 -7.92 5.31 4.63
N THR A 16 -7.38 4.36 5.39
CA THR A 16 -7.12 4.50 6.83
C THR A 16 -5.76 5.13 7.16
N CYS A 17 -4.93 5.40 6.16
CA CYS A 17 -3.73 6.21 6.32
C CYS A 17 -4.08 7.66 6.70
N THR A 18 -3.17 8.33 7.42
CA THR A 18 -3.24 9.77 7.70
C THR A 18 -2.00 10.45 7.11
N PRO A 19 -2.11 11.19 5.99
CA PRO A 19 -3.32 11.45 5.20
C PRO A 19 -3.75 10.21 4.37
N PRO A 20 -5.01 10.17 3.87
CA PRO A 20 -5.49 9.08 3.03
C PRO A 20 -4.64 8.88 1.76
N MET A 21 -4.19 7.65 1.54
CA MET A 21 -3.27 7.25 0.47
C MET A 21 -3.98 6.53 -0.69
N THR A 22 -5.31 6.63 -0.79
CA THR A 22 -6.13 5.91 -1.79
C THR A 22 -5.75 6.21 -3.24
N HIS A 23 -5.15 7.38 -3.49
CA HIS A 23 -4.65 7.76 -4.81
C HIS A 23 -3.47 6.90 -5.30
N PHE A 24 -2.80 6.16 -4.40
CA PHE A 24 -1.76 5.18 -4.76
C PHE A 24 -2.29 3.78 -5.07
N LEU A 25 -3.60 3.53 -4.90
CA LEU A 25 -4.20 2.22 -5.16
C LEU A 25 -3.84 1.61 -6.53
N PRO A 26 -3.78 2.38 -7.65
CA PRO A 26 -3.34 1.82 -8.92
C PRO A 26 -1.93 1.21 -8.88
N ASN A 27 -0.99 1.82 -8.14
CA ASN A 27 0.38 1.33 -8.01
C ASN A 27 0.41 -0.07 -7.38
N PHE A 28 -0.42 -0.28 -6.34
CA PHE A 28 -0.58 -1.56 -5.66
C PHE A 28 -1.24 -2.61 -6.57
N VAL A 29 -2.36 -2.26 -7.21
CA VAL A 29 -3.12 -3.20 -8.05
C VAL A 29 -2.33 -3.66 -9.27
N VAL A 30 -1.55 -2.77 -9.90
CA VAL A 30 -0.69 -3.11 -11.05
C VAL A 30 0.45 -4.03 -10.65
N PHE A 31 1.02 -3.86 -9.45
CA PHE A 31 2.04 -4.77 -8.93
C PHE A 31 1.49 -6.16 -8.57
N GLY A 32 0.17 -6.26 -8.31
CA GLY A 32 -0.49 -7.51 -7.90
C GLY A 32 -0.96 -7.51 -6.45
N CYS A 33 -0.79 -6.40 -5.72
CA CYS A 33 -1.30 -6.22 -4.37
C CYS A 33 -2.81 -5.98 -4.42
N LYS A 34 -3.59 -7.06 -4.33
CA LYS A 34 -5.03 -7.02 -4.62
C LYS A 34 -5.91 -7.49 -3.48
N ASN A 35 -5.40 -8.03 -2.38
CA ASN A 35 -6.21 -8.59 -1.31
C ASN A 35 -5.58 -8.38 0.07
N GLU A 36 -6.30 -8.75 1.11
CA GLU A 36 -5.87 -8.69 2.51
C GLU A 36 -4.72 -9.66 2.83
N ASP A 37 -4.70 -10.86 2.26
CA ASP A 37 -3.59 -11.82 2.44
C ASP A 37 -2.24 -11.17 2.08
N PHE A 38 -2.22 -10.36 1.02
CA PHE A 38 -1.03 -9.59 0.64
C PHE A 38 -0.66 -8.56 1.72
N LEU A 39 -1.62 -7.78 2.21
CA LEU A 39 -1.36 -6.79 3.27
C LEU A 39 -0.82 -7.47 4.53
N GLN A 40 -1.37 -8.63 4.88
CA GLN A 40 -0.93 -9.41 6.04
C GLN A 40 0.49 -9.96 5.84
N ALA A 41 0.82 -10.43 4.64
CA ALA A 41 2.18 -10.84 4.29
C ALA A 41 3.17 -9.67 4.45
N VAL A 42 2.84 -8.47 3.92
CA VAL A 42 3.72 -7.28 4.04
C VAL A 42 3.92 -6.87 5.50
N ASN A 43 2.89 -6.92 6.34
CA ASN A 43 3.02 -6.61 7.77
C ASN A 43 3.97 -7.58 8.50
N SER A 44 4.17 -8.80 7.99
CA SER A 44 5.12 -9.75 8.57
C SER A 44 6.58 -9.51 8.17
N TRP A 45 6.84 -8.60 7.22
CA TRP A 45 8.18 -8.35 6.71
C TRP A 45 8.99 -7.40 7.61
N PRO A 46 10.32 -7.49 7.58
CA PRO A 46 11.20 -6.49 8.16
C PRO A 46 10.98 -5.10 7.54
N ASP A 47 11.20 -4.04 8.34
CA ASP A 47 11.02 -2.64 7.94
C ASP A 47 11.78 -2.25 6.65
N ASP A 48 13.01 -2.74 6.48
CA ASP A 48 13.84 -2.49 5.31
C ASP A 48 13.29 -3.16 4.05
N VAL A 49 12.67 -4.33 4.21
CA VAL A 49 12.00 -5.06 3.12
C VAL A 49 10.71 -4.35 2.70
N ILE A 50 9.91 -3.84 3.66
CA ILE A 50 8.72 -3.03 3.36
C ILE A 50 9.12 -1.76 2.61
N GLU A 51 10.17 -1.08 3.04
CA GLU A 51 10.68 0.11 2.37
C GLU A 51 11.18 -0.19 0.94
N PHE A 52 11.90 -1.29 0.76
CA PHE A 52 12.34 -1.74 -0.57
C PHE A 52 11.13 -2.04 -1.48
N PHE A 53 10.14 -2.76 -0.96
CA PHE A 53 8.90 -3.05 -1.67
C PHE A 53 8.19 -1.77 -2.12
N LEU A 54 7.97 -0.81 -1.23
CA LEU A 54 7.30 0.46 -1.56
C LEU A 54 8.05 1.26 -2.63
N LYS A 55 9.39 1.22 -2.61
CA LYS A 55 10.24 1.84 -3.65
C LYS A 55 10.19 1.10 -4.99
N SER A 56 9.89 -0.20 -4.98
CA SER A 56 9.79 -1.04 -6.18
C SER A 56 8.44 -0.95 -6.89
N LEU A 57 7.42 -0.40 -6.23
CA LEU A 57 6.08 -0.28 -6.80
C LEU A 57 6.11 0.60 -8.06
N PRO A 58 5.36 0.22 -9.11
CA PRO A 58 5.31 0.97 -10.36
C PRO A 58 4.68 2.34 -10.12
N SER A 59 5.26 3.37 -10.73
CA SER A 59 4.59 4.67 -10.82
C SER A 59 3.44 4.58 -11.82
N CYS A 60 2.20 4.45 -11.33
CA CYS A 60 1.04 4.59 -12.19
C CYS A 60 0.69 6.07 -12.36
N GLY A 61 0.92 6.62 -13.55
CA GLY A 61 0.65 8.02 -13.87
C GLY A 61 1.70 8.97 -13.28
N LYS A 62 1.26 10.03 -12.60
CA LYS A 62 2.14 11.07 -12.02
C LYS A 62 2.54 10.80 -10.56
N SER A 63 2.04 9.73 -9.96
CA SER A 63 2.13 9.48 -8.52
C SER A 63 3.35 8.60 -8.20
N LYS A 64 4.53 9.21 -8.07
CA LYS A 64 5.70 8.53 -7.49
C LYS A 64 5.65 8.72 -5.97
N PHE A 65 5.90 7.66 -5.21
CA PHE A 65 6.02 7.76 -3.75
C PHE A 65 7.15 8.73 -3.38
N THR A 66 6.83 9.74 -2.60
CA THR A 66 7.81 10.58 -1.91
C THR A 66 8.35 9.84 -0.68
N GLY A 67 9.43 10.36 -0.09
CA GLY A 67 9.94 9.80 1.19
C GLY A 67 8.89 9.84 2.30
N MET A 68 8.01 10.84 2.31
CA MET A 68 6.92 10.93 3.30
C MET A 68 5.86 9.87 3.07
N ASP A 69 5.49 9.61 1.81
CA ASP A 69 4.49 8.57 1.49
C ASP A 69 4.99 7.19 1.92
N ILE A 70 6.27 6.90 1.67
CA ILE A 70 6.92 5.65 2.10
C ILE A 70 6.87 5.51 3.61
N LEU A 71 7.19 6.58 4.36
CA LEU A 71 7.17 6.57 5.81
C LEU A 71 5.76 6.29 6.37
N VAL A 72 4.74 6.98 5.83
CA VAL A 72 3.34 6.80 6.24
C VAL A 72 2.89 5.37 5.95
N LEU A 73 3.14 4.86 4.75
CA LEU A 73 2.72 3.52 4.35
C LEU A 73 3.44 2.44 5.16
N LYS A 74 4.75 2.56 5.37
CA LYS A 74 5.52 1.61 6.19
C LYS A 74 4.96 1.54 7.61
N ASN A 75 4.79 2.69 8.27
CA ASN A 75 4.22 2.74 9.61
C ASN A 75 2.80 2.16 9.65
N HIS A 76 2.00 2.41 8.60
CA HIS A 76 0.65 1.88 8.51
C HIS A 76 0.66 0.35 8.37
N PHE A 77 1.51 -0.21 7.51
CA PHE A 77 1.68 -1.67 7.38
C PHE A 77 1.99 -2.32 8.73
N CYS A 78 2.96 -1.78 9.47
CA CYS A 78 3.40 -2.33 10.75
C CYS A 78 2.37 -2.20 11.89
N ALA A 79 1.31 -1.39 11.72
CA ALA A 79 0.28 -1.14 12.74
C ALA A 79 -1.11 -1.65 12.36
N TYR A 80 -1.37 -1.94 11.08
CA TYR A 80 -2.73 -2.16 10.58
C TYR A 80 -3.41 -3.42 11.14
N PHE A 81 -2.65 -4.49 11.44
CA PHE A 81 -3.19 -5.74 12.02
C PHE A 81 -2.78 -5.95 13.48
N LYS A 82 -2.34 -4.90 14.18
CA LYS A 82 -2.08 -4.94 15.63
C LYS A 82 -3.29 -4.42 16.39
#